data_AF-A0A175WBP5-F1
#
_entry.id   AF-A0A175WBP5-F1
#
_cell.length_a   1.000
_cell.length_b   1.000
_cell.length_c   1.000
_cell.angle_alpha   90.00
_cell.angle_beta   90.00
_cell.angle_gamma   90.00
#
_symmetry.space_group_name_H-M   'P 1'
#
loop_
_entity.id
_entity.type
_entity.pdbx_description
1 polymer ?
#
loop_
_entity_poly.entity_id
_entity_poly.type
_entity_poly.pdbx_seq_one_letter_code
_entity_poly.pdbx_strand_id
1 'polypeptide(L)'
;MAEVLSLISSIFQVASFGLSLSRTLHDYGAAVVGAEKRLKGLDKDIDFTARVISQLGSRLKDRKVQELVSEDTIRLIQDAVAECEAIFQAMEDVIAKIRSSGSMAKWTIYFRDSKIELLRSNLDRMKGNLNLLMGVMIHGTQIATE
;
A
#
# COMPACT_ATOMS: atom_id res chain seq x y z
N MET A 1 7.98 -1.50 23.70
CA MET A 1 9.15 -1.38 22.78
C MET A 1 9.22 -2.51 21.75
N ALA A 2 9.24 -3.79 22.15
CA ALA A 2 9.33 -4.91 21.20
C ALA A 2 8.18 -4.93 20.16
N GLU A 3 6.96 -4.64 20.59
CA GLU A 3 5.78 -4.57 19.70
C GLU A 3 5.91 -3.47 18.65
N VAL A 4 6.39 -2.28 19.04
CA VAL A 4 6.61 -1.17 18.10
C VAL A 4 7.71 -1.51 17.09
N LEU A 5 8.79 -2.17 17.52
CA LEU A 5 9.84 -2.63 16.60
C LEU A 5 9.32 -3.68 15.61
N SER A 6 8.50 -4.62 16.07
CA SER A 6 7.84 -5.62 15.22
C SER A 6 6.92 -4.95 14.19
N LEU A 7 6.11 -3.98 14.64
CA LEU A 7 5.24 -3.18 13.78
C LEU A 7 6.04 -2.44 12.70
N ILE A 8 7.11 -1.74 13.09
CA ILE A 8 7.99 -1.03 12.14
C ILE A 8 8.54 -1.99 11.08
N SER A 9 8.96 -3.20 11.48
CA SER A 9 9.45 -4.21 10.54
C SER A 9 8.37 -4.64 9.54
N SER A 10 7.16 -4.96 10.03
CA SER A 10 6.01 -5.31 9.18
C SER A 10 5.67 -4.20 8.19
N ILE A 11 5.65 -2.95 8.64
CA ILE A 11 5.41 -1.77 7.78
C ILE A 11 6.43 -1.70 6.64
N PHE A 12 7.73 -1.88 6.92
CA PHE A 12 8.73 -1.85 5.85
C PHE A 12 8.63 -3.03 4.90
N GLN A 13 8.24 -4.21 5.39
CA GLN A 13 8.02 -5.37 4.55
C GLN A 13 6.88 -5.12 3.55
N VAL A 14 5.72 -4.62 4.03
CA VAL A 14 4.57 -4.30 3.18
C VAL A 14 4.89 -3.16 2.20
N ALA A 15 5.59 -2.12 2.65
CA ALA A 15 6.06 -1.06 1.76
C ALA A 15 7.00 -1.58 0.66
N SER A 16 7.96 -2.44 1.02
CA SER A 16 8.87 -3.05 0.05
C SER A 16 8.14 -3.93 -0.96
N PHE A 17 7.14 -4.70 -0.50
CA PHE A 17 6.27 -5.50 -1.36
C PHE A 17 5.52 -4.62 -2.35
N GLY A 18 4.85 -3.56 -1.89
CA GLY A 18 4.15 -2.60 -2.76
C GLY A 18 5.08 -1.94 -3.80
N LEU A 19 6.29 -1.53 -3.40
CA LEU A 19 7.28 -0.96 -4.33
C LEU A 19 7.77 -1.98 -5.37
N SER A 20 7.92 -3.25 -5.00
CA SER A 20 8.24 -4.34 -5.93
C SER A 20 7.12 -4.56 -6.94
N LEU A 21 5.87 -4.58 -6.46
CA LEU A 21 4.68 -4.76 -7.27
C LEU A 21 4.47 -3.62 -8.26
N SER A 22 4.66 -2.37 -7.81
CA SER A 22 4.60 -1.19 -8.68
C SER A 22 5.60 -1.28 -9.84
N ARG A 23 6.87 -1.64 -9.55
CA ARG A 23 7.90 -1.84 -10.59
C ARG A 23 7.50 -2.95 -11.56
N THR A 24 7.01 -4.07 -11.03
CA THR A 24 6.52 -5.21 -11.81
C THR A 24 5.40 -4.81 -12.78
N LEU A 25 4.48 -3.94 -12.34
CA LEU A 25 3.41 -3.38 -13.16
C LEU A 25 3.93 -2.41 -14.22
N HIS A 26 4.84 -1.52 -13.82
CA HIS A 26 5.46 -0.56 -14.71
C HIS A 26 6.16 -1.26 -15.88
N ASP A 27 7.00 -2.25 -15.57
CA ASP A 27 7.74 -3.04 -16.56
C ASP A 27 6.78 -3.82 -17.48
N TYR A 28 5.70 -4.38 -16.94
CA TYR A 28 4.70 -5.08 -17.74
C TYR A 28 3.92 -4.12 -18.66
N GLY A 29 3.54 -2.95 -18.17
CA GLY A 29 2.86 -1.92 -18.95
C GLY A 29 3.72 -1.40 -20.11
N ALA A 30 5.04 -1.28 -19.90
CA ALA A 30 6.00 -0.89 -20.92
C ALA A 30 6.27 -2.01 -21.96
N ALA A 31 6.27 -3.28 -21.54
CA ALA A 31 6.59 -4.41 -22.41
C ALA A 31 5.42 -4.93 -23.26
N VAL A 32 4.16 -4.74 -22.82
CA VAL A 32 2.98 -5.37 -23.45
C VAL A 32 2.09 -4.34 -24.13
N VAL A 33 1.99 -4.43 -25.46
CA VAL A 33 1.12 -3.57 -26.28
C VAL A 33 -0.32 -3.61 -25.75
N GLY A 34 -0.86 -2.44 -25.38
CA GLY A 34 -2.22 -2.29 -24.85
C GLY A 34 -2.35 -2.50 -23.34
N ALA A 35 -1.35 -3.06 -22.65
CA ALA A 35 -1.35 -3.15 -21.18
C ALA A 35 -1.31 -1.75 -20.54
N GLU A 36 -0.58 -0.81 -21.14
CA GLU A 36 -0.47 0.57 -20.67
C GLU A 36 -1.85 1.21 -20.43
N LYS A 37 -2.82 1.07 -21.34
CA LYS A 37 -4.16 1.67 -21.17
C LYS A 37 -4.91 1.12 -19.96
N ARG A 38 -4.68 -0.14 -19.66
CA ARG A 38 -5.50 -0.90 -18.71
C ARG A 38 -4.90 -0.96 -17.31
N LEU A 39 -3.58 -0.84 -17.22
CA LEU A 39 -2.84 -0.70 -15.97
C LEU A 39 -2.47 0.76 -15.67
N LYS A 40 -2.94 1.70 -16.51
CA LYS A 40 -2.49 3.10 -16.51
C LYS A 40 -2.62 3.73 -15.13
N GLY A 41 -1.49 4.00 -14.48
CA GLY A 41 -1.46 4.66 -13.18
C GLY A 41 -1.62 3.73 -11.99
N LEU A 42 -1.96 2.46 -12.18
CA LEU A 42 -2.02 1.51 -11.06
C LEU A 42 -0.64 1.31 -10.43
N ASP A 43 0.41 1.28 -11.26
CA ASP A 43 1.80 1.31 -10.81
C ASP A 43 2.07 2.51 -9.91
N LYS A 44 1.58 3.70 -10.29
CA LYS A 44 1.77 4.94 -9.55
C LYS A 44 0.96 4.97 -8.24
N ASP A 45 -0.26 4.46 -8.25
CA ASP A 45 -1.12 4.40 -7.06
C ASP A 45 -0.51 3.48 -5.99
N ILE A 46 0.01 2.32 -6.42
CA ILE A 46 0.72 1.37 -5.55
C ILE A 46 2.03 1.98 -5.06
N ASP A 47 2.84 2.57 -5.94
CA ASP A 47 4.11 3.24 -5.56
C ASP A 47 3.86 4.31 -4.50
N PHE A 48 2.87 5.18 -4.75
CA PHE A 48 2.53 6.25 -3.83
C PHE A 48 2.10 5.68 -2.47
N THR A 49 1.19 4.70 -2.45
CA THR A 49 0.70 4.09 -1.21
C THR A 49 1.83 3.41 -0.44
N ALA A 50 2.69 2.65 -1.12
CA ALA A 50 3.84 1.99 -0.53
C ALA A 50 4.84 3.00 0.10
N ARG A 51 5.05 4.16 -0.54
CA ARG A 51 5.85 5.25 0.02
C ARG A 51 5.22 5.87 1.26
N VAL A 52 3.90 6.04 1.30
CA VAL A 52 3.19 6.52 2.50
C VAL A 52 3.36 5.52 3.65
N ILE A 53 3.19 4.21 3.40
CA ILE A 53 3.44 3.15 4.38
C ILE A 53 4.90 3.20 4.87
N SER A 54 5.87 3.38 3.97
CA SER A 54 7.29 3.52 4.34
C SER A 54 7.57 4.75 5.22
N GLN A 55 6.93 5.89 4.91
CA GLN A 55 7.03 7.10 5.73
C GLN A 55 6.42 6.92 7.11
N LEU A 56 5.28 6.22 7.21
CA LEU A 56 4.65 5.84 8.48
C LEU A 56 5.62 5.02 9.35
N GLY A 57 6.25 3.99 8.78
CA GLY A 57 7.25 3.19 9.49
C GLY A 57 8.48 3.99 9.91
N SER A 58 8.90 4.95 9.09
CA SER A 58 10.00 5.86 9.41
C SER A 58 9.67 6.81 10.55
N ARG A 59 8.43 7.32 10.62
CA ARG A 59 7.96 8.16 11.74
C ARG A 59 7.89 7.39 13.04
N LEU A 60 7.45 6.14 13.01
CA LEU A 60 7.45 5.27 14.18
C LEU A 60 8.86 4.96 14.72
N LYS A 61 9.94 5.20 13.96
CA LYS A 61 11.32 5.10 14.49
C LYS A 61 11.69 6.26 15.42
N ASP A 62 10.98 7.39 15.34
CA ASP A 62 11.24 8.53 16.22
C ASP A 62 10.84 8.15 17.64
N ARG A 63 11.79 8.21 18.57
CA ARG A 63 11.58 7.87 19.98
C ARG A 63 10.42 8.66 20.59
N LYS A 64 10.24 9.93 20.23
CA LYS A 64 9.12 10.75 20.73
C LYS A 64 7.77 10.20 20.26
N VAL A 65 7.69 9.74 19.02
CA VAL A 65 6.48 9.08 18.49
C VAL A 65 6.24 7.77 19.24
N GLN A 66 7.28 6.97 19.47
CA GLN A 66 7.16 5.69 20.20
C GLN A 66 6.62 5.88 21.62
N GLU A 67 6.98 6.98 22.28
CA GLU A 67 6.51 7.30 23.63
C GLU A 67 5.05 7.79 23.66
N LEU A 68 4.50 8.26 22.54
CA LEU A 68 3.12 8.78 22.43
C LEU A 68 2.11 7.78 21.88
N VAL A 69 2.57 6.76 21.16
CA VAL A 69 1.72 5.78 20.50
C VAL A 69 1.13 4.81 21.53
N SER A 70 -0.18 4.85 21.72
CA SER A 70 -0.92 3.90 22.57
C SER A 70 -1.02 2.52 21.93
N GLU A 71 -1.30 1.48 22.72
CA GLU A 71 -1.57 0.13 22.20
C GLU A 71 -2.70 0.12 21.16
N ASP A 72 -3.76 0.90 21.36
CA ASP A 72 -4.86 1.04 20.39
C ASP A 72 -4.38 1.67 19.08
N THR A 73 -3.46 2.63 19.16
CA THR A 73 -2.85 3.24 17.96
C THR A 73 -1.96 2.24 17.22
N ILE A 74 -1.21 1.40 17.95
CA ILE A 74 -0.42 0.30 17.37
C ILE A 74 -1.32 -0.65 16.59
N ARG A 75 -2.43 -1.10 17.20
CA ARG A 75 -3.39 -2.02 16.56
C ARG A 75 -4.02 -1.39 15.32
N LEU A 76 -4.44 -0.12 15.41
CA LEU A 76 -5.02 0.59 14.27
C LEU A 76 -4.03 0.70 13.10
N ILE A 77 -2.74 0.96 13.38
CA ILE A 77 -1.71 0.98 12.34
C ILE A 77 -1.49 -0.43 11.76
N GLN A 78 -1.45 -1.47 12.61
CA GLN A 78 -1.33 -2.86 12.15
C GLN A 78 -2.46 -3.25 11.21
N ASP A 79 -3.70 -2.97 11.58
CA ASP A 79 -4.89 -3.28 10.77
C ASP A 79 -4.85 -2.54 9.42
N ALA A 80 -4.52 -1.24 9.42
CA ALA A 80 -4.41 -0.45 8.20
C ALA A 80 -3.30 -0.96 7.25
N VAL A 81 -2.17 -1.39 7.81
CA VAL A 81 -1.04 -1.94 7.03
C VAL A 81 -1.39 -3.32 6.47
N ALA A 82 -2.06 -4.17 7.24
CA ALA A 82 -2.54 -5.48 6.80
C ALA A 82 -3.58 -5.35 5.68
N GLU A 83 -4.49 -4.37 5.76
CA GLU A 83 -5.43 -4.07 4.66
C GLU A 83 -4.68 -3.67 3.37
N CYS A 84 -3.63 -2.86 3.48
CA CYS A 84 -2.80 -2.50 2.32
C CYS A 84 -2.11 -3.72 1.71
N GLU A 85 -1.53 -4.59 2.53
CA GLU A 85 -0.88 -5.82 2.09
C GLU A 85 -1.88 -6.74 1.35
N ALA A 86 -3.09 -6.92 1.90
CA ALA A 86 -4.12 -7.71 1.27
C ALA A 86 -4.53 -7.16 -0.11
N ILE A 87 -4.60 -5.82 -0.25
CA ILE A 87 -4.91 -5.18 -1.53
C ILE A 87 -3.75 -5.38 -2.52
N PHE A 88 -2.50 -5.20 -2.10
CA PHE A 88 -1.32 -5.45 -2.94
C PHE A 88 -1.27 -6.91 -3.39
N GLN A 89 -1.53 -7.88 -2.51
CA GLN A 89 -1.55 -9.29 -2.87
C GLN A 89 -2.66 -9.59 -3.88
N ALA A 90 -3.86 -9.04 -3.68
CA ALA A 90 -4.96 -9.20 -4.63
C ALA A 90 -4.65 -8.61 -6.01
N MET A 91 -3.88 -7.52 -6.06
CA MET A 91 -3.38 -6.93 -7.31
C MET A 91 -2.32 -7.82 -7.97
N GLU A 92 -1.35 -8.31 -7.21
CA GLU A 92 -0.34 -9.25 -7.69
C GLU A 92 -0.96 -10.50 -8.31
N ASP A 93 -1.95 -11.10 -7.65
CA ASP A 93 -2.68 -12.27 -8.14
C ASP A 93 -3.38 -12.01 -9.48
N VAL A 94 -3.96 -10.82 -9.65
CA VAL A 94 -4.58 -10.41 -10.91
C VAL A 94 -3.51 -10.30 -12.01
N ILE A 95 -2.36 -9.70 -11.72
CA ILE A 95 -1.25 -9.55 -12.68
C ILE A 95 -0.65 -10.91 -13.06
N ALA A 96 -0.44 -11.80 -12.08
CA ALA A 96 0.08 -13.14 -12.30
C ALA A 96 -0.85 -13.98 -13.20
N LYS A 97 -2.18 -13.85 -13.00
CA LYS A 97 -3.18 -14.47 -13.89
C LYS A 97 -3.13 -13.90 -15.30
N ILE A 98 -2.94 -12.59 -15.44
CA ILE A 98 -2.78 -11.95 -16.75
C ILE A 98 -1.56 -12.51 -17.48
N ARG A 99 -0.39 -12.55 -16.81
CA ARG A 99 0.88 -13.04 -17.37
C ARG A 99 0.82 -14.51 -17.79
N SER A 100 0.21 -15.37 -16.97
CA SER A 100 0.11 -16.81 -17.27
C SER A 100 -0.90 -17.15 -18.37
N SER A 101 -1.91 -16.30 -18.58
CA SER A 101 -3.01 -16.61 -19.50
C SER A 101 -2.67 -16.50 -20.99
N GLY A 102 -1.57 -15.83 -21.38
CA GLY A 102 -1.07 -15.70 -22.76
C GLY A 102 -2.08 -15.15 -23.81
N SER A 103 -3.33 -14.90 -23.41
CA SER A 103 -4.47 -14.74 -24.30
C SER A 103 -5.28 -13.53 -23.87
N MET A 104 -5.32 -12.54 -24.77
CA MET A 104 -6.19 -11.36 -24.67
C MET A 104 -7.68 -11.71 -24.51
N ALA A 105 -8.11 -12.95 -24.77
CA ALA A 105 -9.52 -13.33 -24.78
C ALA A 105 -10.15 -13.47 -23.38
N LYS A 106 -9.39 -13.77 -22.32
CA LYS A 106 -9.93 -13.80 -20.93
C LYS A 106 -10.00 -12.40 -20.29
N TRP A 107 -9.38 -11.42 -20.93
CA TRP A 107 -9.27 -10.07 -20.41
C TRP A 107 -10.62 -9.35 -20.36
N THR A 108 -11.49 -9.52 -21.35
CA THR A 108 -12.84 -8.91 -21.34
C THR A 108 -13.71 -9.41 -20.19
N ILE A 109 -13.40 -10.59 -19.61
CA ILE A 109 -14.14 -11.18 -18.48
C ILE A 109 -13.55 -10.72 -17.14
N TYR A 110 -12.22 -10.64 -17.03
CA TYR A 110 -11.54 -10.20 -15.80
C TYR A 110 -11.47 -8.66 -15.64
N PHE A 111 -11.58 -7.92 -16.75
CA PHE A 111 -11.63 -6.46 -16.84
C PHE A 111 -13.04 -5.93 -17.13
N ARG A 112 -14.08 -6.58 -16.61
CA ARG A 112 -15.21 -5.75 -16.18
C ARG A 112 -14.61 -4.80 -15.15
N ASP A 113 -14.47 -3.53 -15.51
CA ASP A 113 -13.75 -2.46 -14.81
C ASP A 113 -13.88 -2.51 -13.27
N SER A 114 -14.98 -3.08 -12.77
CA SER A 114 -15.30 -3.23 -11.36
C SER A 114 -14.19 -3.77 -10.45
N LYS A 115 -13.41 -4.80 -10.81
CA LYS A 115 -12.48 -5.38 -9.82
C LYS A 115 -11.24 -4.52 -9.60
N ILE A 116 -10.63 -4.00 -10.67
CA ILE A 116 -9.45 -3.14 -10.55
C ILE A 116 -9.85 -1.76 -10.05
N GLU A 117 -10.97 -1.21 -10.51
CA GLU A 117 -11.50 0.05 -9.98
C GLU A 117 -11.90 -0.10 -8.50
N LEU A 118 -12.42 -1.25 -8.07
CA LEU A 118 -12.64 -1.53 -6.64
C LEU A 118 -11.33 -1.58 -5.86
N LEU A 119 -10.31 -2.26 -6.39
CA LEU A 119 -9.00 -2.33 -5.73
C LEU A 119 -8.33 -0.94 -5.66
N ARG A 120 -8.47 -0.11 -6.70
CA ARG A 120 -8.03 1.29 -6.72
C ARG A 120 -8.77 2.12 -5.68
N SER A 121 -10.10 2.05 -5.67
CA SER A 121 -10.92 2.75 -4.68
C SER A 121 -10.57 2.35 -3.25
N ASN A 122 -10.28 1.06 -3.01
CA ASN A 122 -9.81 0.58 -1.72
C ASN A 122 -8.40 1.11 -1.38
N LEU A 123 -7.46 1.17 -2.33
CA LEU A 123 -6.15 1.81 -2.11
C LEU A 123 -6.29 3.29 -1.79
N ASP A 124 -7.12 4.04 -2.52
CA ASP A 124 -7.35 5.46 -2.27
C ASP A 124 -7.94 5.69 -0.87
N ARG A 125 -8.87 4.83 -0.44
CA ARG A 125 -9.39 4.85 0.93
C ARG A 125 -8.29 4.60 1.96
N MET A 126 -7.45 3.59 1.74
CA MET A 126 -6.34 3.29 2.65
C MET A 126 -5.30 4.39 2.70
N LYS A 127 -4.99 5.03 1.56
CA LYS A 127 -4.15 6.22 1.51
C LYS A 127 -4.72 7.35 2.38
N GLY A 128 -6.03 7.55 2.34
CA GLY A 128 -6.72 8.47 3.26
C GLY A 128 -6.49 8.13 4.72
N ASN A 129 -6.72 6.86 5.10
CA ASN A 129 -6.53 6.37 6.47
C ASN A 129 -5.07 6.51 6.95
N LEU A 130 -4.10 6.14 6.12
CA LEU A 130 -2.68 6.26 6.44
C LEU A 130 -2.25 7.72 6.62
N ASN A 131 -2.75 8.63 5.77
CA ASN A 131 -2.49 10.06 5.92
C ASN A 131 -3.11 10.63 7.20
N LEU A 132 -4.30 10.17 7.58
CA LEU A 132 -4.92 10.54 8.85
C LEU A 132 -4.07 10.05 10.03
N LEU A 133 -3.63 8.79 10.02
CA LEU A 133 -2.74 8.24 11.06
C LEU A 133 -1.42 9.02 11.16
N MET A 134 -0.83 9.35 10.01
CA MET A 134 0.37 10.18 9.95
C MET A 134 0.14 11.58 10.54
N GLY A 135 -1.00 12.21 10.21
CA GLY A 135 -1.41 13.48 10.80
C GLY A 135 -1.59 13.41 12.31
N VAL A 136 -2.26 12.37 12.82
CA VAL A 136 -2.47 12.15 14.26
C VAL A 136 -1.14 12.02 15.00
N MET A 137 -0.18 11.23 14.48
CA MET A 137 1.14 11.11 15.13
C MET A 137 1.93 12.42 15.09
N ILE A 138 1.90 13.17 13.98
CA ILE A 138 2.58 14.46 13.87
C ILE A 138 1.98 15.47 14.86
N HIS A 139 0.65 15.61 14.89
CA HIS A 139 -0.02 16.51 15.82
C HIS A 139 0.21 16.11 17.28
N GLY A 140 0.18 14.82 17.59
CA GLY A 140 0.51 14.32 18.94
C GLY A 140 1.92 14.72 19.37
N THR A 141 2.91 14.60 18.48
CA THR A 141 4.30 15.02 18.79
C THR A 141 4.45 16.53 18.98
N GLN A 142 3.72 17.35 18.21
CA GLN A 142 3.75 18.81 18.34
C GLN A 142 3.20 19.25 19.70
N ILE A 143 2.05 18.71 20.11
CA ILE A 143 1.42 19.02 21.41
C ILE A 143 2.32 18.57 22.57
N ALA A 144 3.01 17.43 22.45
CA ALA A 144 3.92 16.94 23.49
C ALA A 144 5.24 17.74 23.60
N THR A 145 5.51 18.67 22.68
CA THR A 145 6.71 19.52 22.69
C THR A 145 6.46 20.97 23.13
N GLU A 146 5.20 21.34 23.41
CA GLU A 146 4.80 22.58 24.08
C GLU A 146 4.70 22.37 25.61
#